data_AF-A0A151SHC5-F1
#
_entry.id   AF-A0A151SHC5-F1
#
_cell.length_a   1.000
_cell.length_b   1.000
_cell.length_c   1.000
_cell.angle_alpha   90.00
_cell.angle_beta   90.00
_cell.angle_gamma   90.00
#
_symmetry.space_group_name_H-M   'P 1'
#
loop_
_entity.id
_entity.type
_entity.pdbx_description
1 polymer ?
#
loop_
_entity_poly.entity_id
_entity_poly.type
_entity_poly.pdbx_seq_one_letter_code
_entity_poly.pdbx_strand_id
1 'polypeptide(L)' 'MLSDSKKGESLTSKYRAFSYSEILNITENLKTVIGEGGFGKVYFGILQDNTQVAVKLLSSSSAQGYKEFRSEVKYCIC' A
#
# COMPACT_ATOMS: atom_id res chain seq x y z
N MET A 1 -13.30 -41.20 -3.57
CA MET A 1 -11.87 -41.48 -3.30
C MET A 1 -11.05 -40.38 -3.96
N LEU A 2 -9.99 -39.95 -3.28
CA LEU A 2 -8.90 -39.06 -3.74
C LEU A 2 -8.36 -39.49 -5.12
N SER A 3 -7.67 -38.72 -5.96
CA SER A 3 -7.06 -37.37 -5.95
C SER A 3 -6.49 -37.18 -7.36
N ASP A 4 -6.28 -35.95 -7.83
CA ASP A 4 -4.93 -35.57 -8.28
C ASP A 4 -4.77 -34.06 -8.48
N SER A 5 -3.67 -33.58 -7.90
CA SER A 5 -3.17 -32.22 -7.88
C SER A 5 -2.70 -31.75 -9.25
N LYS A 6 -3.04 -30.52 -9.63
CA LYS A 6 -2.10 -29.61 -10.28
C LYS A 6 -2.15 -28.24 -9.60
N LYS A 7 -1.10 -28.00 -8.83
CA LYS A 7 -0.73 -26.79 -8.11
C LYS A 7 -0.60 -25.62 -9.11
N GLY A 8 -1.66 -24.84 -9.25
CA GLY A 8 -1.57 -23.52 -9.84
C GLY A 8 -0.95 -22.59 -8.80
N GLU A 9 0.33 -22.27 -8.94
CA GLU A 9 0.99 -21.24 -8.14
C GLU A 9 0.23 -19.93 -8.30
N SER A 10 -0.52 -19.58 -7.26
CA SER A 10 -1.31 -18.37 -7.18
C SER A 10 -0.36 -17.18 -7.06
N LEU A 11 -0.20 -16.39 -8.12
CA LEU A 11 0.52 -15.11 -8.13
C LEU A 11 -0.16 -14.02 -7.27
N THR A 12 -1.09 -14.39 -6.38
CA THR A 12 -1.98 -13.50 -5.63
C THR A 12 -1.40 -12.97 -4.31
N SER A 13 -0.12 -13.24 -4.01
CA SER A 13 0.43 -13.09 -2.66
C SER A 13 1.44 -11.95 -2.46
N LYS A 14 1.42 -10.89 -3.29
CA LYS A 14 2.31 -9.71 -3.08
C LYS A 14 1.60 -8.38 -2.80
N TYR A 15 0.32 -8.25 -3.09
CA TYR A 15 -0.40 -6.98 -2.93
C TYR A 15 -1.70 -7.20 -2.16
N ARG A 16 -1.80 -6.56 -0.98
CA ARG A 16 -3.02 -6.51 -0.18
C ARG A 16 -3.66 -5.13 -0.36
N ALA A 17 -4.94 -5.11 -0.70
CA ALA A 17 -5.72 -3.88 -0.70
C ALA A 17 -6.12 -3.53 0.74
N PHE A 18 -6.04 -2.24 1.08
CA PHE A 18 -6.49 -1.70 2.36
C PHE A 18 -7.55 -0.64 2.09
N SER A 19 -8.60 -0.65 2.89
CA SER A 19 -9.59 0.43 2.94
C SER A 19 -9.01 1.68 3.60
N TYR A 20 -9.61 2.84 3.34
CA TYR A 20 -9.16 4.09 3.96
C TYR A 20 -9.25 4.05 5.50
N SER A 21 -10.30 3.42 6.04
CA SER A 21 -10.44 3.23 7.50
C SER A 21 -9.33 2.36 8.09
N GLU A 22 -8.88 1.32 7.38
CA GLU A 22 -7.74 0.53 7.81
C GLU A 22 -6.46 1.36 7.82
N ILE A 23 -6.23 2.18 6.79
CA ILE A 23 -5.07 3.08 6.74
C ILE A 23 -5.06 4.06 7.91
N LEU A 24 -6.23 4.63 8.26
CA LEU A 24 -6.36 5.48 9.44
C LEU A 24 -6.00 4.71 10.72
N ASN A 25 -6.48 3.48 10.88
CA ASN A 25 -6.14 2.67 12.05
C ASN A 25 -4.65 2.32 12.13
N ILE A 26 -4.05 1.97 10.98
CA ILE A 26 -2.62 1.63 10.87
C ILE A 26 -1.73 2.82 11.23
N THR A 27 -2.13 4.04 10.84
CA THR A 27 -1.33 5.27 10.98
C THR A 27 -1.71 6.13 12.19
N GLU A 28 -2.49 5.60 13.13
CA GLU A 28 -3.05 6.35 14.26
C GLU A 28 -3.75 7.66 13.82
N ASN A 29 -4.58 7.60 12.79
CA ASN A 29 -5.20 8.75 12.12
C ASN A 29 -4.19 9.72 11.50
N LEU A 30 -3.19 9.20 10.77
CA LEU A 30 -2.20 10.00 10.06
C LEU A 30 -1.41 10.94 10.99
N LYS A 31 -1.14 10.50 12.22
CA LYS A 31 -0.54 11.32 13.27
C LYS A 31 0.95 11.57 13.08
N THR A 32 1.69 10.53 12.68
CA THR A 32 3.16 10.59 12.60
C THR A 32 3.61 10.66 11.16
N VAL A 33 4.09 11.82 10.72
CA VAL A 33 4.72 12.01 9.40
C VAL A 33 6.20 11.66 9.52
N ILE A 34 6.67 10.77 8.66
CA ILE A 34 8.08 10.37 8.56
C ILE A 34 8.77 10.91 7.32
N GLY A 35 8.02 11.50 6.39
CA GLY A 35 8.58 12.17 5.23
C GLY A 35 7.55 13.01 4.49
N GLU A 36 8.01 14.06 3.83
CA GLU A 36 7.19 14.92 2.97
C GLU A 36 7.97 15.24 1.70
N GLY A 37 7.30 15.16 0.55
CA GLY A 37 7.89 15.49 -0.74
C GLY A 37 6.83 15.90 -1.75
N GLY A 38 7.25 16.18 -2.99
CA GLY A 38 6.35 16.68 -4.06
C GLY A 38 5.18 15.76 -4.40
N PHE A 39 5.24 14.48 -4.00
CA PHE A 39 4.21 13.48 -4.26
C PHE A 39 3.26 13.23 -3.08
N GLY A 40 3.44 13.94 -1.96
CA GLY A 40 2.61 13.81 -0.77
C GLY A 40 3.38 13.46 0.50
N LYS A 41 2.63 13.10 1.54
CA LYS A 41 3.16 12.84 2.88
C LYS A 41 3.27 11.34 3.12
N VAL A 42 4.36 10.93 3.78
CA VAL A 42 4.59 9.56 4.21
C VAL A 42 4.36 9.49 5.71
N TYR A 43 3.46 8.61 6.12
CA TYR A 43 3.08 8.39 7.51
C TYR A 43 3.67 7.09 8.03
N PHE A 44 4.06 7.09 9.29
CA PHE A 44 4.38 5.85 9.98
C PHE A 44 3.10 5.12 10.37
N GLY A 45 3.11 3.80 10.25
CA GLY A 45 2.03 2.98 10.75
C GLY A 45 2.49 1.60 11.20
N ILE A 46 1.62 0.92 11.91
CA ILE A 46 1.85 -0.43 12.44
C ILE A 46 0.64 -1.30 12.06
N LEU A 47 0.92 -2.43 11.41
CA LEU A 47 -0.08 -3.44 11.09
C LEU A 47 -0.45 -4.28 12.33
N GLN A 48 -1.57 -5.02 12.27
CA GLN A 48 -2.04 -5.86 13.38
C GLN A 48 -1.03 -6.96 13.79
N ASP A 49 -0.14 -7.34 12.89
CA ASP A 49 0.94 -8.30 13.14
C ASP A 49 2.22 -7.66 13.70
N ASN A 50 2.14 -6.40 14.16
CA ASN A 50 3.25 -5.56 14.60
C ASN A 50 4.28 -5.19 13.52
N THR A 51 3.97 -5.42 12.24
CA THR A 51 4.84 -4.97 11.15
C THR A 51 4.79 -3.47 11.02
N GLN A 52 5.95 -2.82 11.09
CA GLN A 52 6.10 -1.39 10.84
C GLN A 52 6.05 -1.10 9.34
N VAL A 53 5.25 -0.10 8.95
CA VAL A 53 5.02 0.25 7.55
C VAL A 53 5.09 1.76 7.34
N ALA A 54 5.43 2.15 6.10
CA ALA A 54 5.39 3.53 5.63
C ALA A 54 4.20 3.69 4.67
N VAL A 55 3.25 4.56 5.01
CA VAL A 55 2.06 4.84 4.21
C VAL A 55 2.23 6.17 3.50
N LYS A 56 2.42 6.14 2.18
CA LYS A 56 2.48 7.34 1.34
C LYS A 56 1.07 7.76 0.91
N LEU A 57 0.57 8.87 1.45
CA LEU A 57 -0.69 9.47 1.04
C LEU A 57 -0.43 10.52 -0.05
N LEU A 58 -0.99 10.29 -1.23
CA LEU A 58 -0.88 11.22 -2.34
C LEU A 58 -1.79 12.43 -2.09
N SER A 59 -1.26 13.63 -2.28
CA SER A 59 -2.06 14.87 -2.21
C SER A 59 -2.92 15.04 -3.46
N SER A 60 -4.19 15.38 -3.27
CA SER A 60 -5.18 15.70 -4.32
C SER A 60 -4.84 16.97 -5.12
N SER A 61 -3.86 17.77 -4.67
CA SER A 61 -3.30 18.87 -5.45
C SER A 61 -2.51 18.39 -6.68
N SER A 62 -2.22 17.09 -6.80
CA SER A 62 -1.63 16.50 -8.00
C SER A 62 -2.70 15.83 -8.88
N ALA A 63 -3.60 16.61 -9.47
CA ALA A 63 -4.47 16.12 -10.54
C ALA A 63 -3.67 15.49 -11.71
N GLN A 64 -2.38 15.85 -11.83
CA GLN A 64 -1.37 15.21 -12.70
C GLN A 64 -0.84 13.86 -12.14
N GLY A 65 -0.76 13.70 -10.82
CA GLY A 65 -0.07 12.58 -10.14
C GLY A 65 -0.86 11.28 -10.06
N TYR A 66 -2.20 11.30 -10.19
CA TYR A 66 -3.00 10.06 -10.21
C TYR A 66 -2.68 9.17 -11.42
N LYS A 67 -2.37 9.78 -12.59
CA LYS A 67 -1.92 9.04 -13.78
C LYS A 67 -0.49 8.52 -13.63
N GLU A 68 0.40 9.29 -13.02
CA GLU A 68 1.80 8.90 -12.79
C GLU A 68 1.93 7.79 -11.74
N PHE A 69 1.09 7.79 -10.70
CA PHE A 69 1.01 6.71 -9.70
C PHE A 69 0.60 5.36 -10.30
N ARG A 70 -0.34 5.37 -11.27
CA ARG A 70 -0.74 4.17 -12.00
C ARG A 70 0.41 3.60 -12.84
N SER A 71 1.35 4.44 -13.26
CA SER A 71 2.58 4.04 -13.93
C SER A 71 3.61 3.49 -12.93
N GLU A 72 3.79 4.09 -11.76
CA GLU A 72 4.70 3.56 -10.72
C GLU A 72 4.24 2.21 -10.16
N VAL A 73 2.96 2.01 -9.83
CA VAL A 73 2.46 0.71 -9.31
C VAL A 73 2.58 -0.42 -10.35
N LYS A 74 2.63 -0.08 -11.65
CA LYS A 74 2.78 -1.05 -12.74
C LYS A 74 4.24 -1.34 -13.12
N TYR A 75 5.18 -0.44 -12.80
CA TYR A 75 6.58 -0.53 -13.24
C TYR A 75 7.62 -0.60 -12.10
N CYS A 76 7.30 -0.17 -10.87
CA CYS A 76 8.17 -0.40 -9.71
C CYS A 76 7.90 -1.79 -9.12
N ILE A 77 8.51 -2.78 -9.77
CA ILE A 77 8.85 -4.06 -9.16
C ILE A 77 10.11 -3.78 -8.33
N CYS A 78 9.96 -3.65 -7.02
CA CYS A 78 10.99 -3.96 -6.05
C CYS A 78 10.50 -5.17 -5.24
#